data_AF-A0A969Q6R2-F1
#
_entry.id   AF-A0A969Q6R2-F1
#
_cell.length_a   1.000
_cell.length_b   1.000
_cell.length_c   1.000
_cell.angle_alpha   90.00
_cell.angle_beta   90.00
_cell.angle_gamma   90.00
#
_symmetry.space_group_name_H-M   'P 1'
#
loop_
_entity.id
_entity.type
_entity.pdbx_description
1 polymer ?
#
loop_
_entity_poly.entity_id
_entity_poly.type
_entity_poly.pdbx_seq_one_letter_code
_entity_poly.pdbx_strand_id
1 'polypeptide(L)' 'MTPDQLQEELLKLKKEQFNLRFQRATGQLEKTHRINEVRKDIALVKTMMREKTTATAV' A
#
# COMPACT_ATOMS: atom_id res chain seq x y z
N MET A 1 4.97 2.78 -14.82
CA MET A 1 4.08 1.85 -14.10
C MET A 1 2.94 1.40 -15.00
N THR A 2 2.99 0.14 -15.41
CA THR A 2 1.83 -0.54 -16.03
C THR A 2 0.75 -0.80 -14.96
N PRO A 3 -0.51 -1.07 -15.35
CA PRO A 3 -1.57 -1.43 -14.41
C PRO A 3 -1.17 -2.60 -13.50
N ASP A 4 -0.47 -3.59 -14.06
CA ASP A 4 -0.01 -4.78 -13.34
C ASP A 4 1.04 -4.46 -12.27
N GLN A 5 1.97 -3.53 -12.56
CA GLN A 5 2.98 -3.09 -11.60
C GLN A 5 2.37 -2.40 -10.38
N LEU A 6 1.33 -1.57 -10.58
CA LEU A 6 0.61 -0.95 -9.46
C LEU A 6 -0.11 -1.98 -8.59
N GLN A 7 -0.64 -3.03 -9.21
CA GLN A 7 -1.34 -4.10 -8.51
C GLN A 7 -0.36 -4.96 -7.69
N GLU A 8 0.82 -5.24 -8.25
CA GLU A 8 1.91 -5.93 -7.54
C GLU A 8 2.42 -5.10 -6.35
N GLU A 9 2.58 -3.78 -6.53
CA GLU A 9 3.01 -2.88 -5.48
C GLU A 9 1.97 -2.77 -4.35
N LEU A 10 0.68 -2.73 -4.70
CA LEU A 10 -0.41 -2.77 -3.74
C LEU A 10 -0.42 -4.08 -2.93
N LEU A 11 -0.08 -5.22 -3.54
CA LEU A 11 0.06 -6.49 -2.84
C LEU A 11 1.26 -6.47 -1.89
N LYS A 12 2.40 -5.92 -2.31
CA LYS A 12 3.60 -5.76 -1.45
C LYS A 12 3.28 -4.90 -0.24
N LEU A 13 2.66 -3.73 -0.43
CA LEU A 13 2.29 -2.83 0.65
C LEU A 13 1.26 -3.43 1.61
N LYS A 14 0.31 -4.22 1.12
CA LYS A 14 -0.64 -4.96 1.98
C LYS A 14 0.05 -6.02 2.83
N LYS A 15 1.02 -6.74 2.27
CA LYS A 15 1.82 -7.72 3.03
C LYS A 15 2.64 -7.02 4.12
N GLU A 16 3.25 -5.88 3.80
CA GLU A 16 3.95 -5.05 4.78
C GLU A 16 3.01 -4.54 5.88
N GLN A 17 1.82 -4.06 5.52
CA GLN A 17 0.80 -3.65 6.49
C GLN A 17 0.40 -4.79 7.44
N PHE A 18 0.24 -6.01 6.91
CA PHE A 18 -0.06 -7.18 7.72
C PHE A 18 1.08 -7.49 8.70
N ASN A 19 2.33 -7.49 8.23
CA ASN A 19 3.50 -7.70 9.07
C ASN A 19 3.62 -6.64 10.16
N LEU A 20 3.38 -5.37 9.86
CA LEU A 20 3.40 -4.28 10.85
C LEU A 20 2.26 -4.41 11.87
N ARG A 21 1.07 -4.85 11.45
CA ARG A 21 -0.03 -5.17 12.39
C ARG A 21 0.32 -6.34 13.29
N PHE A 22 0.97 -7.37 12.74
CA PHE A 22 1.42 -8.53 13.50
C PHE A 22 2.50 -8.13 14.52
N GLN A 23 3.54 -7.42 14.10
CA GLN A 23 4.58 -6.88 15.00
C GLN A 23 4.00 -5.98 16.09
N ARG A 24 2.98 -5.18 15.76
CA ARG A 24 2.27 -4.37 16.76
C ARG A 24 1.55 -5.23 17.79
N ALA A 25 0.92 -6.31 17.35
CA ALA A 25 0.20 -7.24 18.24
C ALA A 25 1.15 -8.05 19.12
N THR A 26 2.34 -8.40 18.62
CA THR A 26 3.39 -9.11 19.40
C THR A 26 4.24 -8.19 20.27
N GLY A 27 4.03 -6.86 20.21
CA GLY A 27 4.80 -5.88 20.98
C GLY A 27 6.23 -5.65 20.47
N GLN A 28 6.59 -6.19 19.30
CA GLN A 28 7.93 -6.09 18.70
C GLN A 28 8.04 -4.93 17.68
N LEU A 29 7.08 -4.02 17.66
CA LEU A 29 7.04 -2.94 16.69
C LEU A 29 7.93 -1.77 17.11
N GLU A 30 9.14 -1.70 16.54
CA GLU A 30 10.08 -0.61 16.78
C GLU A 30 9.73 0.67 15.98
N LYS A 31 9.17 0.52 14.77
CA LYS A 31 8.93 1.63 13.83
C LYS A 31 7.45 1.95 13.64
N THR A 32 6.85 2.65 14.61
CA THR A 32 5.44 3.05 14.59
C THR A 32 5.07 4.00 13.44
N HIS A 33 6.01 4.87 13.01
CA HIS A 33 5.83 5.79 11.87
C HIS A 33 5.55 5.04 10.56
N ARG A 34 6.14 3.86 10.38
CA ARG A 34 6.01 3.05 9.17
C ARG A 34 4.57 2.62 8.90
N ILE A 35 3.75 2.44 9.95
CA ILE A 35 2.32 2.13 9.79
C ILE A 35 1.60 3.26 9.06
N ASN A 36 1.91 4.51 9.39
CA ASN A 36 1.26 5.68 8.77
C ASN A 36 1.76 5.89 7.33
N GLU A 37 3.04 5.64 7.07
CA GLU A 37 3.61 5.65 5.71
C GLU A 37 2.93 4.62 4.83
N VAL A 38 2.93 3.34 5.24
CA VAL A 38 2.33 2.25 4.46
C VAL A 38 0.85 2.50 4.17
N ARG A 39 0.10 3.12 5.11
CA ARG A 39 -1.29 3.54 4.86
C ARG A 39 -1.41 4.62 3.78
N LYS A 40 -0.51 5.61 3.77
CA LYS A 40 -0.47 6.67 2.75
C LYS A 40 -0.06 6.11 1.39
N ASP A 41 0.94 5.24 1.35
CA ASP A 41 1.42 4.62 0.11
C ASP A 41 0.31 3.79 -0.55
N ILE A 42 -0.45 3.00 0.23
CA ILE A 42 -1.62 2.26 -0.29
C ILE A 42 -2.67 3.22 -0.88
N ALA A 43 -2.91 4.36 -0.24
CA ALA A 43 -3.88 5.35 -0.74
C ALA A 43 -3.41 6.01 -2.04
N LEU A 44 -2.12 6.33 -2.15
CA LEU A 44 -1.52 6.88 -3.37
C LEU A 44 -1.59 5.88 -4.52
N VAL A 45 -1.19 4.63 -4.31
CA VAL A 45 -1.25 3.58 -5.33
C VAL A 45 -2.69 3.37 -5.81
N LYS A 46 -3.67 3.32 -4.91
CA LYS A 46 -5.10 3.25 -5.28
C LYS A 46 -5.56 4.45 -6.09
N THR A 47 -5.08 5.65 -5.76
CA THR A 47 -5.42 6.88 -6.49
C THR A 47 -4.85 6.84 -7.90
N MET A 48 -3.58 6.46 -8.06
CA MET A 48 -2.95 6.27 -9.38
C MET A 48 -3.63 5.17 -10.21
N MET A 49 -4.05 4.07 -9.58
CA MET A 49 -4.83 3.03 -10.27
C MET A 49 -6.15 3.60 -10.78
N ARG A 50 -6.86 4.37 -9.94
CA ARG A 50 -8.13 5.02 -10.33
C ARG A 50 -7.94 6.03 -11.45
N GLU A 51 -6.91 6.86 -11.38
CA GLU A 51 -6.55 7.84 -12.42
C GLU A 51 -6.29 7.16 -13.76
N LYS A 52 -5.54 6.05 -13.76
CA LYS A 52 -5.31 5.25 -14.97
C LYS A 52 -6.61 4.64 -15.51
N THR A 53 -7.46 4.09 -14.65
CA THR A 53 -8.76 3.55 -15.09
C THR A 53 -9.64 4.65 -15.70
N THR A 54 -9.71 5.82 -15.09
CA THR A 54 -10.50 6.96 -15.63
C THR A 54 -9.90 7.52 -16.92
N ALA A 55 -8.57 7.57 -17.05
CA ALA A 55 -7.91 8.04 -18.26
C ALA A 55 -8.05 7.07 -19.44
N THR A 56 -8.30 5.78 -19.18
CA THR A 56 -8.54 4.78 -20.24
C THR A 56 -10.03 4.71 -20.63
N ALA A 57 -10.92 5.38 -19.88
CA ALA A 57 -12.36 5.38 -20.10
C ALA A 57 -12.88 6.63 -20.84
N VAL A 58 -11.97 7.47 -21.37
CA VAL A 58 -12.25 8.65 -22.22
C VAL A 58 -11.59 8.42 -23.56
#